data_AF-A0AAJ0C9M5-F1
#
_entry.id   AF-A0AAJ0C9M5-F1
#
_cell.length_a   1.000
_cell.length_b   1.000
_cell.length_c   1.000
_cell.angle_alpha   90.00
_cell.angle_beta   90.00
_cell.angle_gamma   90.00
#
_symmetry.space_group_name_H-M   'P 1'
#
loop_
_entity.id
_entity.type
_entity.pdbx_description
1 polymer ?
#
loop_
_entity_poly.entity_id
_entity_poly.type
_entity_poly.pdbx_seq_one_letter_code
_entity_poly.pdbx_strand_id
1 'polypeptide(L)'
;MAETKSERIRRLTNEMMPATARLASLDPSPTLMVSNITDQIVAGIGLLDTSSDATTSLRPAAEDSAANEQEEESDYECSTYSDDEEEGESDETFDAPPLLGYLRNIRGAIVEKHKPRSLSQVRGLKSHINPFPHQQRAAAVAVQAGETEFKGFILADPPGLGKTLPALMAIAAKFREGGGPSVVVAPLSCCRQWMSEMDS
;
A
#
# COMPACT_ATOMS: atom_id res chain seq x y z
N MET A 1 52.69 -36.06 8.97
CA MET A 1 53.22 -34.92 8.19
C MET A 1 52.22 -33.80 8.29
N ALA A 2 52.62 -32.63 8.77
CA ALA A 2 51.73 -31.48 8.95
C ALA A 2 51.59 -30.70 7.63
N GLU A 3 50.36 -30.44 7.23
CA GLU A 3 50.03 -29.67 6.02
C GLU A 3 50.63 -28.26 6.12
N THR A 4 51.35 -27.83 5.09
CA THR A 4 52.02 -26.53 5.12
C THR A 4 51.02 -25.40 4.95
N LYS A 5 51.25 -24.26 5.60
CA LYS A 5 50.37 -23.07 5.51
C LYS A 5 50.08 -22.65 4.05
N SER A 6 51.02 -22.89 3.14
CA SER A 6 50.86 -22.62 1.70
C SER A 6 49.88 -23.57 1.00
N GLU A 7 49.86 -24.85 1.36
CA GLU A 7 48.89 -25.81 0.82
C GLU A 7 47.48 -25.48 1.29
N ARG A 8 47.33 -25.08 2.54
CA ARG A 8 46.04 -24.69 3.10
C ARG A 8 45.46 -23.44 2.41
N ILE A 9 46.30 -22.45 2.07
CA ILE A 9 45.88 -21.24 1.33
C ILE A 9 45.52 -21.57 -0.12
N ARG A 10 46.30 -22.43 -0.80
CA ARG A 10 45.98 -22.86 -2.18
C ARG A 10 44.69 -23.65 -2.24
N ARG A 11 44.44 -24.52 -1.27
CA ARG A 11 43.19 -25.29 -1.16
C ARG A 11 41.99 -24.37 -0.95
N LEU A 12 42.07 -23.43 -0.01
CA LEU A 12 41.01 -22.44 0.21
C LEU A 12 40.73 -21.58 -1.04
N THR A 13 41.78 -21.18 -1.76
CA THR A 13 41.63 -20.40 -3.00
C THR A 13 40.96 -21.21 -4.11
N ASN A 14 41.31 -22.49 -4.23
CA ASN A 14 40.72 -23.42 -5.19
C ASN A 14 39.28 -23.81 -4.83
N GLU A 15 38.91 -23.79 -3.54
CA GLU A 15 37.54 -24.00 -3.07
C GLU A 15 36.67 -22.73 -3.20
N MET A 16 37.27 -21.54 -3.07
CA MET A 16 36.58 -20.26 -3.25
C MET A 16 36.26 -19.92 -4.71
N MET A 17 37.13 -20.25 -5.67
CA MET A 17 36.90 -20.00 -7.11
C MET A 17 35.59 -20.58 -7.68
N PRO A 18 35.22 -21.85 -7.41
CA PRO A 18 33.93 -22.39 -7.85
C PRO A 18 32.76 -21.81 -7.05
N ALA A 19 32.95 -21.40 -5.79
CA ALA A 19 31.92 -20.72 -5.01
C ALA A 19 31.61 -19.31 -5.53
N THR A 20 32.64 -18.55 -5.95
CA THR A 20 32.46 -17.25 -6.61
C THR A 20 31.88 -17.39 -8.01
N ALA A 21 32.23 -18.44 -8.76
CA ALA A 21 31.58 -18.75 -10.03
C ALA A 21 30.09 -19.12 -9.85
N ARG A 22 29.74 -19.83 -8.77
CA ARG A 22 28.34 -20.15 -8.40
C ARG A 22 27.54 -18.92 -7.97
N LEU A 23 28.16 -17.99 -7.24
CA LEU A 23 27.55 -16.70 -6.90
C LEU A 23 27.36 -15.80 -8.13
N ALA A 24 28.29 -15.84 -9.09
CA ALA A 24 28.17 -15.13 -10.36
C ALA A 24 27.19 -15.78 -11.34
N SER A 25 26.85 -17.06 -11.13
CA SER A 25 25.82 -17.79 -11.90
C SER A 25 24.46 -17.83 -11.22
N LEU A 26 24.29 -17.19 -10.05
CA LEU A 26 22.95 -16.94 -9.51
C LEU A 26 22.25 -16.00 -10.47
N ASP A 27 21.08 -16.41 -10.94
CA ASP A 27 20.26 -15.67 -11.87
C ASP A 27 20.07 -14.24 -11.35
N PRO A 28 20.51 -13.18 -12.06
CA PRO A 28 20.38 -11.80 -11.59
C PRO A 28 18.91 -11.36 -11.46
N SER A 29 17.95 -12.20 -11.85
CA SER A 29 16.51 -11.96 -11.82
C SER A 29 16.00 -11.29 -10.53
N PRO A 30 16.31 -11.74 -9.30
CA PRO A 30 15.79 -11.09 -8.09
C PRO A 30 16.41 -9.71 -7.84
N THR A 31 17.73 -9.58 -8.01
CA THR A 31 18.46 -8.31 -7.81
C THR A 31 18.04 -7.26 -8.83
N LEU A 32 17.82 -7.69 -10.08
CA LEU A 32 17.37 -6.84 -11.17
C LEU A 32 15.89 -6.45 -11.00
N MET A 33 15.08 -7.33 -10.41
CA MET A 33 13.69 -7.03 -10.08
C MET A 33 13.58 -6.04 -8.91
N VAL A 34 14.34 -6.24 -7.82
CA VAL A 34 14.36 -5.31 -6.68
C VAL A 34 14.81 -3.93 -7.13
N SER A 35 15.88 -3.82 -7.93
CA SER A 35 16.34 -2.53 -8.45
C SER A 35 15.29 -1.87 -9.35
N ASN A 36 14.65 -2.63 -10.25
CA ASN A 36 13.54 -2.10 -11.06
C ASN A 36 12.33 -1.69 -10.23
N ILE A 37 12.07 -2.28 -9.06
CA ILE A 37 10.98 -1.85 -8.19
C ILE A 37 11.38 -0.55 -7.48
N THR A 38 12.56 -0.52 -6.85
CA THR A 38 13.01 0.64 -6.07
C THR A 38 13.19 1.88 -6.92
N ASP A 39 13.68 1.73 -8.16
CA ASP A 39 13.91 2.85 -9.08
C ASP A 39 12.61 3.52 -9.56
N GLN A 40 11.47 2.82 -9.41
CA GLN A 40 10.14 3.32 -9.81
C GLN A 40 9.37 3.93 -8.65
N ILE A 41 9.79 3.68 -7.41
CA ILE A 41 9.18 4.28 -6.23
C ILE A 41 9.64 5.74 -6.15
N VAL A 42 8.68 6.65 -6.32
CA VAL A 42 8.88 8.07 -6.08
C VAL A 42 8.20 8.42 -4.78
N ALA A 43 8.94 9.01 -3.84
CA ALA A 43 8.35 9.55 -2.62
C ALA A 43 7.43 10.72 -3.01
N GLY A 44 6.16 10.61 -2.65
CA GLY A 44 5.21 11.71 -2.79
C GLY A 44 5.33 12.72 -1.66
N ILE A 45 4.78 13.92 -1.87
CA ILE A 45 4.61 14.95 -0.82
C ILE A 45 3.64 14.47 0.28
N GLY A 46 2.90 13.39 0.03
CA GLY A 46 1.83 12.94 0.92
C GLY A 46 0.54 13.73 0.72
N LEU A 47 -0.52 13.29 1.41
CA LEU A 47 -1.79 14.01 1.46
C LEU A 47 -1.77 15.12 2.52
N LEU A 48 -0.97 14.94 3.57
CA LEU A 48 -0.71 15.93 4.62
C LEU A 48 0.64 16.60 4.36
N ASP A 49 0.69 17.92 4.46
CA ASP A 49 1.95 18.63 4.52
C ASP A 49 2.46 18.62 5.97
N THR A 50 3.20 17.57 6.33
CA THR A 50 3.77 17.46 7.68
C THR A 50 4.92 18.43 7.92
N SER A 51 5.32 19.23 6.91
CA SER A 51 6.37 20.22 7.05
C SER A 51 5.88 21.57 7.61
N SER A 52 4.57 21.83 7.56
CA SER A 52 3.97 23.10 8.02
C SER A 52 3.19 23.02 9.33
N ASP A 53 2.75 21.84 9.78
CA ASP A 53 1.87 21.71 10.96
C ASP A 53 2.48 20.83 12.05
N ALA A 54 3.42 21.40 12.80
CA ALA A 54 3.78 20.93 14.14
C ALA A 54 2.72 21.31 15.21
N THR A 55 1.57 21.86 14.80
CA THR A 55 0.56 22.41 15.72
C THR A 55 -0.87 22.13 15.27
N THR A 56 -1.20 20.91 14.87
CA THR A 56 -2.61 20.51 14.87
C THR A 56 -3.01 20.16 16.29
N SER A 57 -3.65 21.14 16.96
CA SER A 57 -4.28 21.01 18.27
C SER A 57 -5.14 19.75 18.33
N LEU A 58 -4.65 18.76 19.07
CA LEU A 58 -5.45 17.65 19.56
C LEU A 58 -6.60 18.26 20.38
N ARG A 59 -7.83 17.96 19.95
CA ARG A 59 -9.05 18.32 20.66
C ARG A 59 -8.96 17.81 22.11
N PRO A 60 -9.30 18.60 23.14
CA PRO A 60 -9.25 18.12 24.51
C PRO A 60 -10.22 16.95 24.69
N ALA A 61 -9.71 15.87 25.30
CA ALA A 61 -10.50 14.73 25.71
C ALA A 61 -11.58 15.21 26.69
N ALA A 62 -12.85 15.07 26.30
CA ALA A 62 -13.93 15.08 27.27
C ALA A 62 -13.90 13.71 27.95
N GLU A 63 -13.52 13.74 29.22
CA GLU A 63 -13.71 12.66 30.18
C GLU A 63 -15.21 12.33 30.25
N ASP A 64 -15.57 11.07 30.01
CA ASP A 64 -16.64 10.46 30.78
C ASP A 64 -16.27 9.00 31.07
N SER A 65 -16.21 8.77 32.37
CA SER A 65 -15.86 7.56 33.09
C SER A 65 -16.97 6.51 32.98
N ALA A 66 -16.61 5.24 32.74
CA ALA A 66 -16.83 4.15 33.70
C ALA A 66 -16.72 2.76 33.03
N ALA A 67 -15.75 1.99 33.54
CA ALA A 67 -15.80 0.55 33.83
C ALA A 67 -16.28 -0.42 32.72
N ASN A 68 -15.35 -1.25 32.23
CA ASN A 68 -15.22 -2.65 32.67
C ASN A 68 -14.03 -3.30 31.93
N GLU A 69 -12.85 -3.28 32.54
CA GLU A 69 -11.70 -4.06 32.07
C GLU A 69 -11.90 -5.51 32.51
N GLN A 70 -12.44 -6.33 31.61
CA GLN A 70 -12.23 -7.77 31.65
C GLN A 70 -11.12 -8.08 30.66
N GLU A 71 -9.92 -8.26 31.20
CA GLU A 71 -8.80 -8.90 30.51
C GLU A 71 -9.19 -10.36 30.28
N GLU A 72 -9.68 -10.69 29.08
CA GLU A 72 -9.66 -12.08 28.63
C GLU A 72 -8.28 -12.37 28.04
N GLU A 73 -7.44 -13.04 28.83
CA GLU A 73 -6.27 -13.75 28.35
C GLU A 73 -6.72 -14.82 27.34
N SER A 74 -6.59 -14.52 26.05
CA SER A 74 -6.72 -15.54 25.01
C SER A 74 -5.36 -16.23 24.85
N ASP A 75 -5.23 -17.41 25.43
CA ASP A 75 -4.13 -18.34 25.20
C ASP A 75 -4.14 -18.77 23.72
N TYR A 76 -3.36 -18.09 22.89
CA TYR A 76 -3.07 -18.54 21.53
C TYR A 76 -2.10 -19.72 21.60
N GLU A 77 -2.64 -20.94 21.72
CA GLU A 77 -1.90 -22.15 21.39
C GLU A 77 -1.52 -22.11 19.90
N CYS A 78 -0.26 -21.76 19.65
CA CYS A 78 0.37 -21.89 18.35
C CYS A 78 0.47 -23.39 18.02
N SER A 79 -0.51 -23.91 17.29
CA SER A 79 -0.45 -25.28 16.78
C SER A 79 0.72 -25.39 15.81
N THR A 80 1.76 -26.11 16.22
CA THR A 80 2.87 -26.54 15.38
C THR A 80 2.30 -27.29 14.17
N TYR A 81 2.28 -26.65 13.01
CA TYR A 81 1.91 -27.29 11.76
C TYR A 81 2.89 -28.43 11.49
N SER A 82 2.34 -29.63 11.31
CA SER A 82 3.06 -30.80 10.83
C SER A 82 3.47 -30.49 9.40
N ASP A 83 4.78 -30.49 9.17
CA ASP A 83 5.38 -30.34 7.85
C ASP A 83 5.17 -31.66 7.09
N ASP A 84 3.98 -31.83 6.52
CA ASP A 84 3.74 -32.86 5.51
C ASP A 84 4.37 -32.32 4.21
N GLU A 85 5.61 -32.74 3.95
CA GLU A 85 6.29 -32.54 2.67
C GLU A 85 5.54 -33.28 1.55
N GLU A 86 4.43 -32.71 1.08
CA GLU A 86 3.99 -32.96 -0.28
C GLU A 86 4.95 -32.22 -1.21
N GLU A 87 5.79 -32.98 -1.92
CA GLU A 87 6.54 -32.52 -3.09
C GLU A 87 5.52 -32.05 -4.16
N GLY A 88 5.06 -30.81 -3.99
CA GLY A 88 4.28 -30.09 -4.98
C GLY A 88 5.13 -29.89 -6.23
N GLU A 89 4.63 -30.39 -7.36
CA GLU A 89 5.16 -30.12 -8.69
C GLU A 89 5.56 -28.65 -8.80
N SER A 90 6.81 -28.43 -9.23
CA SER A 90 7.44 -27.12 -9.26
C SER A 90 6.53 -26.08 -9.90
N ASP A 91 6.13 -25.15 -9.04
CA ASP A 91 5.36 -23.95 -9.27
C ASP A 91 5.69 -23.28 -10.61
N GLU A 92 4.66 -22.76 -11.25
CA GLU A 92 4.73 -22.07 -12.55
C GLU A 92 5.94 -21.14 -12.59
N THR A 93 6.82 -21.35 -13.57
CA THR A 93 8.05 -20.57 -13.69
C THR A 93 7.68 -19.10 -13.81
N PHE A 94 7.96 -18.33 -12.76
CA PHE A 94 7.66 -16.92 -12.68
C PHE A 94 8.19 -16.17 -13.93
N ASP A 95 7.26 -15.70 -14.76
CA ASP A 95 7.58 -15.03 -16.01
C ASP A 95 7.99 -13.57 -15.72
N ALA A 96 9.27 -13.37 -15.42
CA ALA A 96 9.83 -12.07 -15.06
C ALA A 96 9.76 -11.01 -16.19
N PRO A 97 9.98 -11.33 -17.49
CA PRO A 97 9.97 -10.33 -18.56
C PRO A 97 8.66 -9.53 -18.72
N PRO A 98 7.44 -10.12 -18.72
CA PRO A 98 6.19 -9.36 -18.74
C PRO A 98 6.02 -8.44 -17.54
N LEU A 99 6.37 -8.92 -16.34
CA LEU A 99 6.29 -8.12 -15.11
C LEU A 99 7.28 -6.94 -15.15
N LEU A 100 8.51 -7.15 -15.60
CA LEU A 100 9.49 -6.07 -15.76
C LEU A 100 9.04 -5.05 -16.80
N GLY A 101 8.40 -5.50 -17.89
CA GLY A 101 7.77 -4.63 -18.87
C GLY A 101 6.67 -3.77 -18.25
N TYR A 102 5.79 -4.39 -17.47
CA TYR A 102 4.76 -3.69 -16.70
C TYR A 102 5.36 -2.66 -15.73
N LEU A 103 6.32 -3.07 -14.88
CA LEU A 103 6.98 -2.19 -13.90
C LEU A 103 7.69 -0.99 -14.54
N ARG A 104 8.21 -1.13 -15.77
CA ARG A 104 8.79 0.00 -16.52
C ARG A 104 7.75 1.01 -16.97
N ASN A 105 6.55 0.54 -17.31
CA ASN A 105 5.47 1.38 -17.81
C ASN A 105 4.70 2.11 -16.70
N ILE A 106 4.66 1.55 -15.48
CA ILE A 106 3.89 2.17 -14.37
C ILE A 106 4.49 3.47 -13.83
N ARG A 107 5.78 3.76 -14.07
CA ARG A 107 6.45 4.96 -13.54
C ARG A 107 5.69 6.24 -13.87
N GLY A 108 5.22 6.35 -15.11
CA GLY A 108 4.44 7.50 -15.57
C GLY A 108 3.20 7.69 -14.71
N ALA A 109 2.45 6.61 -14.47
CA ALA A 109 1.26 6.62 -13.63
C ALA A 109 1.56 6.93 -12.16
N ILE A 110 2.69 6.45 -11.61
CA ILE A 110 3.15 6.78 -10.24
C ILE A 110 3.42 8.29 -10.13
N VAL A 111 4.16 8.86 -11.07
CA VAL A 111 4.48 10.29 -11.08
C VAL A 111 3.22 11.14 -11.25
N GLU A 112 2.31 10.72 -12.13
CA GLU A 112 1.05 11.43 -12.37
C GLU A 112 0.14 11.45 -11.13
N LYS A 113 0.14 10.36 -10.35
CA LYS A 113 -0.59 10.26 -9.06
C LYS A 113 -0.19 11.34 -8.06
N HIS A 114 1.05 11.83 -8.11
CA HIS A 114 1.52 12.91 -7.24
C HIS A 114 1.07 14.30 -7.68
N LYS A 115 0.45 14.44 -8.86
CA LYS A 115 -0.04 15.71 -9.41
C LYS A 115 -1.53 15.59 -9.77
N PRO A 116 -2.42 15.32 -8.80
CA PRO A 116 -3.81 15.10 -9.09
C PRO A 116 -4.46 16.36 -9.67
N ARG A 117 -5.30 16.18 -10.69
CA ARG A 117 -6.13 17.26 -11.23
C ARG A 117 -7.07 17.75 -10.14
N SER A 118 -7.28 19.07 -10.01
CA SER A 118 -8.25 19.57 -9.04
C SER A 118 -9.64 19.03 -9.35
N LEU A 119 -10.34 18.54 -8.34
CA LEU A 119 -11.77 18.29 -8.45
C LEU A 119 -12.49 19.63 -8.37
N SER A 120 -12.98 20.11 -9.52
CA SER A 120 -14.00 21.15 -9.53
C SER A 120 -15.23 20.67 -8.76
N GLN A 121 -16.03 21.63 -8.25
CA GLN A 121 -17.24 21.43 -7.45
C GLN A 121 -17.92 20.07 -7.64
N VAL A 122 -17.86 19.23 -6.59
CA VAL A 122 -18.49 17.91 -6.57
C VAL A 122 -20.00 18.09 -6.53
N ARG A 123 -20.70 17.56 -7.55
CA ARG A 123 -22.16 17.59 -7.59
C ARG A 123 -22.73 16.84 -6.39
N GLY A 124 -23.72 17.43 -5.72
CA GLY A 124 -24.39 16.81 -4.58
C GLY A 124 -23.69 17.00 -3.23
N LEU A 125 -22.47 17.56 -3.19
CA LEU A 125 -21.87 17.96 -1.92
C LEU A 125 -22.68 19.14 -1.33
N LYS A 126 -23.17 18.99 -0.09
CA LYS A 126 -23.97 20.02 0.55
C LYS A 126 -23.13 21.27 0.84
N SER A 127 -23.75 22.44 0.72
CA SER A 127 -23.08 23.75 0.79
C SER A 127 -22.40 24.07 2.11
N HIS A 128 -22.76 23.39 3.20
CA HIS A 128 -22.16 23.57 4.52
C HIS A 128 -20.94 22.67 4.77
N ILE A 129 -20.69 21.68 3.90
CA ILE A 129 -19.53 20.79 3.98
C ILE A 129 -18.38 21.43 3.20
N ASN A 130 -17.32 21.81 3.90
CA ASN A 130 -16.08 22.33 3.32
C ASN A 130 -14.95 21.31 3.52
N PRO A 131 -14.63 20.46 2.52
CA PRO A 131 -13.60 19.44 2.67
C PRO A 131 -12.23 20.08 2.86
N PHE A 132 -11.42 19.51 3.75
CA PHE A 132 -10.04 19.93 3.95
C PHE A 132 -9.17 19.68 2.70
N PRO A 133 -8.05 20.41 2.52
CA PRO A 133 -7.18 20.25 1.35
C PRO A 133 -6.72 18.81 1.08
N HIS A 134 -6.41 18.04 2.13
CA HIS A 134 -6.01 16.64 1.99
C HIS A 134 -7.15 15.75 1.51
N GLN A 135 -8.39 16.02 1.92
CA GLN A 135 -9.59 15.31 1.46
C GLN A 135 -9.89 15.63 -0.01
N GLN A 136 -9.80 16.90 -0.41
CA GLN A 136 -9.95 17.28 -1.82
C GLN A 136 -8.91 16.58 -2.70
N ARG A 137 -7.65 16.54 -2.24
CA ARG A 137 -6.57 15.84 -2.92
C ARG A 137 -6.81 14.33 -2.99
N ALA A 138 -7.24 13.70 -1.89
CA ALA A 138 -7.54 12.26 -1.85
C ALA A 138 -8.66 11.88 -2.83
N ALA A 139 -9.74 12.66 -2.87
CA ALA A 139 -10.83 12.46 -3.82
C ALA A 139 -10.36 12.61 -5.27
N ALA A 140 -9.52 13.62 -5.55
CA ALA A 140 -8.98 13.85 -6.89
C ALA A 140 -8.09 12.71 -7.37
N VAL A 141 -7.22 12.21 -6.50
CA VAL A 141 -6.39 11.03 -6.77
C VAL A 141 -7.28 9.81 -7.06
N ALA A 142 -8.33 9.59 -6.29
CA ALA A 142 -9.24 8.47 -6.50
C ALA A 142 -9.95 8.53 -7.87
N VAL A 143 -10.42 9.71 -8.28
CA VAL A 143 -11.05 9.94 -9.59
C VAL A 143 -10.08 9.69 -10.74
N GLN A 144 -8.84 10.17 -10.61
CA GLN A 144 -7.80 9.97 -11.62
C GLN A 144 -7.31 8.53 -11.66
N ALA A 145 -7.24 7.83 -10.52
CA ALA A 145 -6.77 6.45 -10.45
C ALA A 145 -7.63 5.51 -11.31
N GLY A 146 -8.95 5.76 -11.42
CA GLY A 146 -9.84 5.03 -12.32
C GLY A 146 -9.49 5.19 -13.82
N GLU A 147 -8.76 6.24 -14.19
CA GLU A 147 -8.30 6.49 -15.56
C GLU A 147 -6.98 5.79 -15.87
N THR A 148 -6.17 5.47 -14.85
CA THR A 148 -4.87 4.79 -15.01
C THR A 148 -5.00 3.28 -15.25
N GLU A 149 -3.90 2.58 -15.50
CA GLU A 149 -3.85 1.12 -15.64
C GLU A 149 -4.18 0.39 -14.32
N PHE A 150 -3.92 1.01 -13.17
CA PHE A 150 -4.18 0.41 -11.85
C PHE A 150 -5.67 0.32 -11.51
N LYS A 151 -6.50 1.19 -12.11
CA LYS A 151 -7.96 1.27 -11.90
C LYS A 151 -8.41 1.39 -10.42
N GLY A 152 -7.49 1.73 -9.51
CA GLY A 152 -7.75 1.70 -8.07
C GLY A 152 -6.75 2.53 -7.27
N PHE A 153 -7.13 2.84 -6.03
CA PHE A 153 -6.37 3.68 -5.11
C PHE A 153 -6.56 3.19 -3.67
N ILE A 154 -5.48 3.19 -2.89
CA ILE A 154 -5.49 2.89 -1.46
C ILE A 154 -5.32 4.20 -0.69
N LEU A 155 -6.29 4.53 0.16
CA LEU A 155 -6.26 5.66 1.08
C LEU A 155 -5.88 5.19 2.48
N ALA A 156 -4.60 5.29 2.82
CA ALA A 156 -4.03 4.77 4.06
C ALA A 156 -3.75 5.88 5.11
N ASP A 157 -4.55 6.93 5.13
CA ASP A 157 -4.41 8.00 6.13
C ASP A 157 -4.69 7.46 7.55
N PRO A 158 -4.06 8.02 8.59
CA PRO A 158 -4.39 7.73 9.99
C PRO A 158 -5.91 7.77 10.30
N PRO A 159 -6.38 7.02 11.31
CA PRO A 159 -7.73 7.14 11.84
C PRO A 159 -8.07 8.60 12.21
N GLY A 160 -9.32 9.02 12.01
CA GLY A 160 -9.77 10.37 12.36
C GLY A 160 -9.59 11.45 11.28
N LEU A 161 -8.85 11.21 10.20
CA LEU A 161 -8.63 12.20 9.13
C LEU A 161 -9.79 12.34 8.12
N GLY A 162 -10.93 11.70 8.39
CA GLY A 162 -12.15 11.80 7.58
C GLY A 162 -11.98 11.21 6.19
N LYS A 163 -11.58 9.93 6.10
CA LYS A 163 -11.40 9.17 4.84
C LYS A 163 -12.70 8.83 4.10
N THR A 164 -13.83 8.85 4.80
CA THR A 164 -15.15 8.55 4.23
C THR A 164 -15.57 9.64 3.21
N LEU A 165 -15.50 10.91 3.61
CA LEU A 165 -15.82 12.05 2.75
C LEU A 165 -15.12 12.04 1.37
N PRO A 166 -13.79 11.89 1.24
CA PRO A 166 -13.14 11.85 -0.07
C PRO A 166 -13.56 10.65 -0.93
N ALA A 167 -13.90 9.50 -0.33
CA ALA A 167 -14.46 8.36 -1.06
C ALA A 167 -15.84 8.70 -1.65
N LEU A 168 -16.73 9.30 -0.86
CA LEU A 168 -18.04 9.75 -1.30
C LEU A 168 -17.93 10.83 -2.39
N MET A 169 -17.01 11.79 -2.22
CA MET A 169 -16.72 12.81 -3.23
C MET A 169 -16.29 12.19 -4.56
N ALA A 170 -15.45 11.16 -4.52
CA ALA A 170 -15.00 10.46 -5.73
C ALA A 170 -16.15 9.72 -6.44
N ILE A 171 -17.02 9.04 -5.67
CA ILE A 171 -18.23 8.39 -6.20
C ILE A 171 -19.13 9.44 -6.88
N ALA A 172 -19.43 10.54 -6.18
CA ALA A 172 -20.28 11.60 -6.69
C ALA A 172 -19.68 12.28 -7.95
N ALA A 173 -18.37 12.48 -7.99
CA ALA A 173 -17.68 13.07 -9.14
C ALA A 173 -17.70 12.16 -10.39
N LYS A 174 -17.76 10.84 -10.22
CA LYS A 174 -17.87 9.87 -11.33
C LYS A 174 -19.30 9.46 -11.63
N PHE A 175 -20.28 9.93 -10.87
CA PHE A 175 -21.69 9.62 -11.09
C PHE A 175 -22.13 10.08 -12.49
N ARG A 176 -22.80 9.18 -13.20
CA ARG A 176 -23.46 9.45 -14.47
C ARG A 176 -24.78 8.71 -14.51
N GLU A 177 -25.81 9.34 -15.06
CA GLU A 177 -27.09 8.65 -15.31
C GLU A 177 -26.86 7.43 -16.21
N GLY A 178 -27.43 6.29 -15.84
CA GLY A 178 -27.18 5.00 -16.51
C GLY A 178 -25.82 4.36 -16.21
N GLY A 179 -24.99 4.97 -15.35
CA GLY A 179 -23.83 4.31 -14.74
C GLY A 179 -24.31 3.25 -13.75
N GLY A 180 -23.72 2.06 -13.79
CA GLY A 180 -24.07 0.98 -12.88
C GLY A 180 -23.92 1.35 -11.39
N PRO A 181 -24.45 0.52 -10.48
CA PRO A 181 -24.46 0.82 -9.06
C PRO A 181 -23.04 0.94 -8.48
N SER A 182 -22.88 1.81 -7.49
CA SER A 182 -21.68 1.84 -6.63
C SER A 182 -21.93 1.00 -5.39
N VAL A 183 -20.98 0.11 -5.05
CA VAL A 183 -21.07 -0.74 -3.86
C VAL A 183 -20.04 -0.26 -2.84
N VAL A 184 -20.51 0.00 -1.62
CA VAL A 184 -19.66 0.32 -0.46
C VAL A 184 -19.70 -0.85 0.49
N VAL A 185 -18.53 -1.40 0.81
CA VAL A 185 -18.36 -2.45 1.82
C VAL A 185 -17.61 -1.86 3.00
N ALA A 186 -18.20 -1.95 4.19
CA ALA A 186 -17.64 -1.44 5.43
C ALA A 186 -17.91 -2.42 6.58
N PRO A 187 -17.10 -2.40 7.65
CA PRO A 187 -17.42 -3.14 8.88
C PRO A 187 -18.79 -2.74 9.42
N LEU A 188 -19.49 -3.69 10.05
CA LEU A 188 -20.85 -3.48 10.58
C LEU A 188 -20.92 -2.25 11.50
N SER A 189 -19.89 -2.05 12.34
CA SER A 189 -19.78 -0.91 13.25
C SER A 189 -19.70 0.46 12.53
N CYS A 190 -19.22 0.49 11.29
CA CYS A 190 -19.05 1.71 10.50
C CYS A 190 -20.24 2.02 9.59
N CYS A 191 -21.14 1.05 9.33
CA CYS A 191 -22.25 1.23 8.38
C CYS A 191 -23.13 2.45 8.71
N ARG A 192 -23.44 2.67 9.99
CA ARG A 192 -24.24 3.84 10.42
C ARG A 192 -23.55 5.16 10.12
N GLN A 193 -22.24 5.22 10.33
CA GLN A 193 -21.45 6.41 10.02
C GLN A 193 -21.45 6.69 8.51
N TRP A 194 -21.23 5.66 7.68
CA TRP A 194 -21.28 5.80 6.22
C TRP A 194 -22.63 6.31 5.72
N MET A 195 -23.74 5.75 6.21
CA MET A 195 -25.09 6.22 5.85
C MET A 195 -25.30 7.67 6.28
N SER A 196 -24.92 8.02 7.51
CA SER A 196 -25.03 9.39 8.01
C SER A 196 -24.22 10.37 7.15
N GLU A 197 -23.02 10.01 6.71
CA GLU A 197 -22.18 10.87 5.87
C GLU A 197 -22.71 10.99 4.43
N MET A 198 -23.40 9.98 3.89
CA MET A 198 -24.09 10.06 2.60
C MET A 198 -25.30 11.00 2.66
N ASP A 199 -26.03 10.97 3.77
CA ASP A 199 -27.20 11.81 4.02
C ASP A 199 -26.84 13.21 4.53
N SER A 200 -25.55 13.48 4.83
CA SER A 200 -25.04 14.76 5.37
C SER A 200 -24.87 15.82 4.32
#